data_AF-A0A6A6ZHB1-F1
#
_entry.id   AF-A0A6A6ZHB1-F1
#
_cell.length_a   1.000
_cell.length_b   1.000
_cell.length_c   1.000
_cell.angle_alpha   90.00
_cell.angle_beta   90.00
_cell.angle_gamma   90.00
#
_symmetry.space_group_name_H-M   'P 1'
#
loop_
_entity.id
_entity.type
_entity.pdbx_description
1 polymer ?
#
loop_
_entity_poly.entity_id
_entity_poly.type
_entity_poly.pdbx_seq_one_letter_code
_entity_poly.pdbx_strand_id
1 'polypeptide(L)'
;MLVGIYTWTTSTTLFRISMSLLYLLIFPSRKFVITCYAFIGINTAYFFANRLGTALVCQPFAYNWDQTVAGGHCGDRQRFYLWNSVQNLVQDIFLIIMPMLFLWSLSLPWAKKLSLTFVFAMGSGICVITLIRVIEVAKANLQDITHDYASVGILSVLEPLLGIVNCILPYYRP
;
A
#
# COMPACT_ATOMS: atom_id res chain seq x y z
N MET A 1 2.22 5.74 18.03
CA MET A 1 1.23 5.66 16.94
C MET A 1 1.71 6.35 15.66
N LEU A 2 2.06 7.64 15.69
CA LEU A 2 2.55 8.37 14.51
C LEU A 2 3.74 7.69 13.83
N VAL A 3 4.82 7.39 14.55
CA VAL A 3 6.03 6.73 13.99
C VAL A 3 5.70 5.47 13.19
N GLY A 4 4.76 4.64 13.67
CA GLY A 4 4.33 3.42 12.97
C GLY A 4 3.57 3.70 11.67
N ILE A 5 2.73 4.74 11.65
CA ILE A 5 2.07 5.20 10.41
C ILE A 5 3.13 5.74 9.45
N TYR A 6 4.12 6.47 9.97
CA TYR A 6 5.15 7.06 9.14
C TYR A 6 6.00 5.98 8.44
N THR A 7 6.45 4.97 9.19
CA THR A 7 7.26 3.87 8.65
C THR A 7 6.45 2.99 7.70
N TRP A 8 5.21 2.64 8.07
CA TRP A 8 4.35 1.80 7.21
C TRP A 8 4.08 2.45 5.86
N THR A 9 3.77 3.75 5.82
CA THR A 9 3.53 4.47 4.55
C THR A 9 4.79 4.60 3.68
N THR A 10 5.99 4.64 4.28
CA THR A 10 7.26 4.61 3.53
C THR A 10 7.53 3.23 2.96
N SER A 11 7.36 2.17 3.77
CA SER A 11 7.59 0.80 3.32
C SER A 11 6.62 0.41 2.19
N THR A 12 5.35 0.81 2.30
CA THR A 12 4.33 0.51 1.29
C THR A 12 4.63 1.18 -0.05
N THR A 13 4.95 2.46 -0.04
CA THR A 13 5.26 3.21 -1.27
C THR A 13 6.54 2.72 -1.95
N LEU A 14 7.58 2.39 -1.19
CA LEU A 14 8.82 1.84 -1.73
C LEU A 14 8.60 0.48 -2.40
N PHE A 15 7.83 -0.44 -1.81
CA PHE A 15 7.57 -1.72 -2.47
C PHE A 15 6.78 -1.54 -3.77
N ARG A 16 5.76 -0.65 -3.78
CA ARG A 16 4.94 -0.42 -4.98
C ARG A 16 5.76 0.14 -6.13
N ILE A 17 6.70 1.05 -5.83
CA ILE A 17 7.65 1.57 -6.82
C ILE A 17 8.57 0.45 -7.32
N SER A 18 9.17 -0.34 -6.43
CA SER A 18 10.03 -1.48 -6.80
C SER A 18 9.32 -2.47 -7.73
N MET A 19 8.09 -2.85 -7.39
CA MET A 19 7.27 -3.77 -8.20
C MET A 19 6.90 -3.16 -9.56
N SER A 20 6.60 -1.86 -9.61
CA SER A 20 6.34 -1.15 -10.87
C SER A 20 7.58 -1.08 -11.77
N LEU A 21 8.77 -0.90 -11.18
CA LEU A 21 10.04 -0.94 -11.93
C LEU A 21 10.33 -2.34 -12.47
N LEU A 22 10.06 -3.39 -11.70
CA LEU A 22 10.16 -4.78 -12.15
C LEU A 22 9.21 -5.04 -13.34
N TYR A 23 8.00 -4.50 -13.29
CA TYR A 23 7.03 -4.59 -14.38
C TYR A 23 7.52 -3.91 -15.67
N LEU A 24 8.12 -2.73 -15.55
CA LEU A 24 8.76 -2.03 -16.68
C LEU A 24 9.87 -2.88 -17.33
N LEU A 25 10.60 -3.66 -16.53
CA LEU A 25 11.67 -4.53 -17.01
C LEU A 25 11.14 -5.80 -17.71
N ILE A 26 10.03 -6.36 -17.24
CA ILE A 26 9.43 -7.60 -17.79
C ILE A 26 8.63 -7.32 -19.08
N PHE A 27 7.89 -6.22 -19.14
CA PHE A 27 6.96 -5.92 -20.24
C PHE A 27 7.33 -4.63 -20.98
N PRO A 28 8.07 -4.70 -22.10
CA PRO A 28 8.51 -3.52 -22.85
C PRO A 28 7.41 -2.87 -23.72
N SER A 29 6.13 -3.05 -23.39
CA SER A 29 5.04 -2.45 -24.18
C SER A 29 4.86 -0.97 -23.86
N ARG A 30 4.83 -0.13 -24.91
CA ARG A 30 4.71 1.33 -24.76
C ARG A 30 3.49 1.76 -23.94
N LYS A 31 2.34 1.12 -24.13
CA LYS A 31 1.12 1.42 -23.35
C LYS A 31 1.30 1.06 -21.88
N PHE A 32 1.85 -0.12 -21.62
CA PHE A 32 2.10 -0.60 -20.27
C PHE A 32 3.12 0.26 -19.51
N VAL A 33 4.19 0.64 -20.20
CA VAL A 33 5.24 1.52 -19.67
C VAL A 33 4.68 2.88 -19.24
N ILE A 34 3.85 3.51 -20.08
CA ILE A 34 3.20 4.78 -19.74
C ILE A 34 2.33 4.63 -18.50
N THR A 35 1.51 3.57 -18.41
CA THR A 35 0.66 3.35 -17.24
C THR A 35 1.49 3.08 -15.98
N CYS A 36 2.61 2.35 -16.06
CA CYS A 36 3.51 2.11 -14.93
C CYS A 36 4.14 3.42 -14.42
N TYR A 37 4.63 4.28 -15.30
CA TYR A 37 5.16 5.59 -14.91
C TYR A 37 4.07 6.49 -14.30
N ALA A 38 2.85 6.46 -14.84
CA ALA A 38 1.71 7.18 -14.25
C ALA A 38 1.40 6.67 -12.83
N PHE A 39 1.39 5.35 -12.63
CA PHE A 39 1.14 4.75 -11.32
C PHE A 39 2.25 5.07 -10.30
N ILE A 40 3.51 5.08 -10.72
CA ILE A 40 4.64 5.55 -9.89
C ILE A 40 4.41 7.00 -9.47
N GLY A 41 4.07 7.88 -10.42
CA GLY A 41 3.78 9.29 -10.13
C GLY A 41 2.64 9.48 -9.12
N ILE A 42 1.55 8.73 -9.27
CA ILE A 42 0.41 8.75 -8.34
C ILE A 42 0.83 8.29 -6.94
N ASN A 43 1.61 7.21 -6.84
CA ASN A 43 2.10 6.72 -5.54
C ASN A 43 3.02 7.73 -4.85
N THR A 44 3.93 8.36 -5.60
CA THR A 44 4.81 9.38 -5.06
C THR A 44 4.03 10.60 -4.60
N ALA A 45 3.05 11.07 -5.38
CA ALA A 45 2.19 12.18 -4.99
C ALA A 45 1.38 11.86 -3.72
N TYR A 46 0.83 10.65 -3.64
CA TYR A 46 0.12 10.18 -2.44
C TYR A 46 1.03 10.16 -1.21
N PHE A 47 2.28 9.70 -1.34
CA PHE A 47 3.25 9.72 -0.24
C PHE A 47 3.42 11.13 0.32
N PHE A 48 3.73 12.12 -0.54
CA PHE A 48 3.93 13.50 -0.11
C PHE A 48 2.66 14.12 0.48
N ALA A 49 1.50 13.87 -0.15
CA ALA A 49 0.21 14.34 0.34
C ALA A 49 -0.09 13.81 1.75
N ASN A 50 0.19 12.53 2.01
CA ASN A 50 0.02 11.96 3.34
C ASN A 50 0.99 12.56 4.36
N ARG A 51 2.26 12.83 4.00
CA ARG A 51 3.21 13.51 4.92
C ARG A 51 2.74 14.90 5.31
N LEU A 52 2.38 15.70 4.32
CA LEU A 52 1.88 17.06 4.54
C LEU A 52 0.58 17.02 5.33
N GLY A 53 -0.34 16.11 4.98
CA GLY A 53 -1.60 15.91 5.67
C GLY A 53 -1.39 15.58 7.16
N THR A 54 -0.53 14.61 7.48
CA THR A 54 -0.23 14.26 8.88
C THR A 54 0.50 15.37 9.64
N ALA A 55 1.29 16.22 8.96
CA ALA A 55 1.97 17.35 9.60
C ALA A 55 1.00 18.52 9.85
N LEU A 56 0.01 18.72 8.99
CA LEU A 56 -0.91 19.87 9.02
C LEU A 56 -2.27 19.55 9.67
N VAL A 57 -2.57 18.27 9.97
CA VAL A 57 -3.88 17.87 10.51
C VAL A 57 -4.22 18.52 11.85
N CYS A 58 -3.19 18.86 12.64
CA CYS A 58 -3.31 19.59 13.89
C CYS A 58 -2.41 20.83 13.86
N GLN A 59 -2.93 21.93 14.38
CA GLN A 59 -2.24 23.20 14.53
C GLN A 59 -2.33 23.64 16.00
N PRO A 60 -1.20 23.94 16.69
CA PRO A 60 0.18 23.82 16.21
C PRO A 60 0.63 22.36 16.04
N PHE A 61 1.67 22.11 15.24
CA PHE A 61 2.19 20.75 14.95
C PHE A 61 2.44 19.92 16.23
N ALA A 62 2.88 20.57 17.32
CA ALA A 62 3.08 19.96 18.63
C ALA A 62 1.83 19.29 19.21
N TYR A 63 0.64 19.77 18.85
CA TYR A 63 -0.63 19.19 19.28
C TYR A 63 -0.90 17.78 18.71
N ASN A 64 -0.12 17.34 17.71
CA ASN A 64 -0.18 15.96 17.21
C ASN A 64 0.30 14.92 18.23
N TRP A 65 1.27 15.25 19.08
CA TRP A 65 1.80 14.33 20.10
C TRP A 65 1.56 14.82 21.53
N ASP A 66 1.36 16.12 21.74
CA ASP A 66 1.09 16.71 23.05
C ASP A 66 -0.25 17.47 23.05
N GLN A 67 -1.29 16.79 23.54
CA GLN A 67 -2.64 17.35 23.60
C GLN A 67 -2.82 18.38 24.72
N THR A 68 -1.79 18.64 25.52
CA THR A 68 -1.83 19.64 26.60
C THR A 68 -1.53 21.06 26.13
N VAL A 69 -1.08 21.23 24.87
CA VAL A 69 -0.78 22.54 24.28
C VAL A 69 -2.06 23.36 24.12
N ALA A 70 -2.11 24.51 24.80
CA ALA A 70 -3.27 25.40 24.81
C ALA A 70 -3.52 26.01 23.42
N GLY A 71 -4.79 26.05 23.01
CA GLY A 71 -5.21 26.60 21.71
C GLY A 71 -5.00 25.66 20.51
N GLY A 72 -4.62 24.40 20.75
CA GLY A 72 -4.48 23.42 19.68
C GLY A 72 -5.83 22.96 19.13
N HIS A 73 -5.97 22.97 17.82
CA HIS A 73 -7.12 22.38 17.13
C HIS A 73 -6.63 21.36 16.10
N CYS A 74 -7.43 20.32 15.88
CA CYS A 74 -7.23 19.39 14.78
C CYS A 74 -8.43 19.41 13.85
N GLY A 75 -8.18 19.17 12.57
CA GLY A 75 -9.23 18.77 11.65
C GLY A 75 -9.79 17.39 11.98
N ASP A 76 -10.70 16.92 11.13
CA ASP A 76 -11.28 15.59 11.26
C ASP A 76 -10.26 14.49 10.92
N ARG A 77 -9.57 13.99 11.96
CA ARG A 77 -8.56 12.94 11.85
C ARG A 77 -9.16 11.64 11.32
N GLN A 78 -10.39 11.33 11.70
CA GLN A 78 -11.05 10.09 11.31
C GLN A 78 -11.31 10.05 9.80
N ARG A 79 -11.83 11.14 9.23
CA ARG A 79 -12.01 11.27 7.78
C ARG A 79 -10.68 11.16 7.03
N PHE A 80 -9.63 11.80 7.55
CA PHE A 80 -8.30 11.73 6.96
C PHE A 80 -7.78 10.28 6.92
N TYR A 81 -7.80 9.57 8.06
CA TYR A 81 -7.32 8.18 8.10
C TYR A 81 -8.16 7.24 7.24
N LEU A 82 -9.48 7.41 7.22
CA LEU A 82 -10.38 6.61 6.39
C LEU A 82 -10.08 6.80 4.89
N TRP A 83 -9.86 8.03 4.45
CA TRP A 83 -9.47 8.32 3.07
C TRP A 83 -8.14 7.67 2.69
N ASN A 84 -7.13 7.76 3.55
CA ASN A 84 -5.82 7.13 3.31
C ASN A 84 -5.94 5.60 3.23
N SER A 85 -6.73 4.97 4.08
CA SER A 85 -6.97 3.52 4.04
C SER A 85 -7.62 3.09 2.72
N VAL A 86 -8.61 3.83 2.23
CA VAL A 86 -9.26 3.55 0.93
C VAL A 86 -8.26 3.71 -0.23
N GLN A 87 -7.50 4.80 -0.25
CA GLN A 87 -6.48 5.03 -1.28
C GLN A 87 -5.41 3.93 -1.29
N ASN A 88 -4.97 3.49 -0.11
CA ASN A 88 -4.04 2.38 0.01
C ASN A 88 -4.60 1.09 -0.63
N LEU A 89 -5.84 0.73 -0.30
CA LEU A 89 -6.50 -0.44 -0.87
C LEU A 89 -6.63 -0.35 -2.40
N VAL A 90 -7.01 0.82 -2.91
CA VAL A 90 -7.13 1.07 -4.36
C VAL A 90 -5.79 0.88 -5.06
N GLN A 91 -4.69 1.36 -4.48
CA GLN A 91 -3.34 1.19 -5.04
C GLN A 91 -2.92 -0.27 -5.08
N ASP A 92 -3.25 -1.05 -4.04
CA ASP A 92 -2.94 -2.49 -4.00
C ASP A 92 -3.73 -3.27 -5.06
N ILE A 93 -5.02 -2.98 -5.19
CA ILE A 93 -5.87 -3.59 -6.23
C ILE A 93 -5.35 -3.23 -7.62
N PHE A 94 -5.01 -1.96 -7.85
CA PHE A 94 -4.53 -1.51 -9.16
C PHE A 94 -3.25 -2.21 -9.57
N LEU A 95 -2.31 -2.37 -8.63
CA LEU A 95 -1.03 -3.04 -8.86
C LEU A 95 -1.20 -4.52 -9.24
N ILE A 96 -2.26 -5.19 -8.78
CA ILE A 96 -2.62 -6.56 -9.20
C ILE A 96 -3.33 -6.58 -10.55
N ILE A 97 -4.31 -5.70 -10.76
CA ILE A 97 -5.17 -5.72 -11.95
C ILE A 97 -4.41 -5.28 -13.20
N MET A 98 -3.61 -4.22 -13.10
CA MET A 98 -2.87 -3.62 -14.20
C MET A 98 -2.12 -4.64 -15.10
N PRO A 99 -1.23 -5.48 -14.54
CA PRO A 99 -0.53 -6.51 -15.29
C PRO A 99 -1.45 -7.66 -15.75
N MET A 100 -2.51 -7.99 -15.01
CA MET A 100 -3.46 -9.05 -15.41
C MET A 100 -4.23 -8.65 -16.68
N LEU A 101 -4.74 -7.43 -16.75
CA LEU A 101 -5.40 -6.89 -17.95
C LEU A 101 -4.45 -6.87 -19.15
N PHE A 102 -3.20 -6.48 -18.92
CA PHE A 102 -2.19 -6.43 -19.98
C PHE A 102 -1.78 -7.83 -20.47
N LEU A 103 -1.63 -8.79 -19.56
CA LEU A 103 -1.31 -10.19 -19.87
C LEU A 103 -2.39 -10.88 -20.70
N TRP A 104 -3.66 -10.56 -20.46
CA TRP A 104 -4.77 -11.14 -21.23
C TRP A 104 -4.86 -10.57 -22.65
N SER A 105 -4.40 -9.33 -22.85
CA SER A 105 -4.30 -8.71 -24.17
C SER A 105 -3.12 -9.23 -25.00
N LEU A 106 -2.12 -9.87 -24.39
CA LEU A 106 -0.92 -10.31 -25.07
C LEU A 106 -0.97 -11.82 -25.36
N SER A 107 -0.81 -12.20 -26.63
CA SER A 107 -0.81 -13.58 -27.10
C SER A 107 0.49 -14.31 -26.72
N LEU A 108 0.71 -14.52 -25.42
CA LEU A 108 1.85 -15.28 -24.91
C LEU A 108 1.56 -16.80 -24.92
N PRO A 109 2.59 -17.65 -25.05
CA PRO A 109 2.46 -19.10 -24.88
C PRO A 109 1.87 -19.43 -23.50
N TRP A 110 0.96 -20.40 -23.45
CA TRP A 110 0.22 -20.78 -22.23
C TRP A 110 1.11 -21.04 -21.01
N ALA A 111 2.29 -21.64 -21.20
CA ALA A 111 3.25 -21.89 -20.12
C ALA A 111 3.81 -20.60 -19.47
N LYS A 112 3.94 -19.50 -20.22
CA LYS A 112 4.33 -18.20 -19.66
C LYS A 112 3.15 -17.54 -18.97
N LYS A 113 1.95 -17.64 -19.57
CA LYS A 113 0.70 -17.13 -18.99
C LYS A 113 0.42 -17.75 -17.62
N LEU A 114 0.60 -19.06 -17.47
CA LEU A 114 0.34 -19.79 -16.21
C LEU A 114 1.26 -19.36 -15.06
N SER A 115 2.56 -19.20 -15.33
CA SER A 115 3.53 -18.78 -14.31
C SER A 115 3.28 -17.37 -13.81
N LEU A 116 2.89 -16.47 -14.72
CA LEU A 116 2.50 -15.10 -14.38
C LEU A 116 1.20 -15.08 -13.59
N THR A 117 0.21 -15.89 -13.97
CA THR A 117 -1.03 -16.05 -13.19
C THR A 117 -0.76 -16.55 -11.77
N PHE A 118 0.21 -17.46 -11.58
CA PHE A 118 0.56 -17.98 -10.25
C PHE A 118 1.17 -16.90 -9.33
N VAL A 119 2.07 -16.08 -9.86
CA VAL A 119 2.62 -14.91 -9.13
C VAL A 119 1.51 -13.91 -8.81
N PHE A 120 0.55 -13.68 -9.72
CA PHE A 120 -0.61 -12.83 -9.46
C PHE A 120 -1.56 -13.40 -8.40
N ALA A 121 -1.78 -14.72 -8.41
CA ALA A 121 -2.61 -15.39 -7.42
C ALA A 121 -2.01 -15.25 -6.00
N MET A 122 -0.69 -15.38 -5.86
CA MET A 122 0.00 -15.13 -4.59
C MET A 122 -0.14 -13.66 -4.14
N GLY A 123 -0.02 -12.71 -5.08
CA GLY A 123 -0.27 -11.30 -4.80
C GLY A 123 -1.69 -11.01 -4.29
N SER A 124 -2.70 -11.72 -4.80
CA SER A 124 -4.09 -11.55 -4.34
C SER A 124 -4.33 -11.96 -2.88
N GLY A 125 -3.54 -12.92 -2.36
CA GLY A 125 -3.55 -13.30 -0.95
C GLY A 125 -3.08 -12.15 -0.04
N ILE A 126 -2.17 -11.30 -0.52
CA ILE A 126 -1.71 -10.11 0.21
C ILE A 126 -2.86 -9.11 0.35
N CYS A 127 -3.66 -8.91 -0.70
CA CYS A 127 -4.84 -8.05 -0.64
C CYS A 127 -5.89 -8.53 0.37
N VAL A 128 -6.07 -9.85 0.52
CA VAL A 128 -6.98 -10.41 1.54
C VAL A 128 -6.46 -10.13 2.94
N ILE A 129 -5.14 -10.25 3.17
CA ILE A 129 -4.50 -9.91 4.45
C ILE A 129 -4.65 -8.41 4.75
N THR A 130 -4.48 -7.54 3.76
CA THR A 130 -4.71 -6.09 3.90
C THR A 130 -6.19 -5.79 4.18
N LEU A 131 -7.13 -6.49 3.55
CA LEU A 131 -8.57 -6.33 3.80
C LEU A 131 -8.94 -6.71 5.24
N ILE A 132 -8.37 -7.80 5.76
CA ILE A 132 -8.53 -8.22 7.16
C ILE A 132 -8.01 -7.11 8.09
N ARG A 133 -6.83 -6.54 7.80
CA ARG A 133 -6.29 -5.41 8.57
C ARG A 133 -7.21 -4.20 8.59
N VAL A 134 -7.85 -3.86 7.46
CA VAL A 134 -8.82 -2.75 7.39
C VAL A 134 -10.04 -3.02 8.25
N ILE A 135 -10.52 -4.27 8.28
CA ILE A 135 -11.67 -4.68 9.10
C ILE A 135 -11.32 -4.61 10.61
N GLU A 136 -10.12 -5.05 10.98
CA GLU A 136 -9.64 -4.97 12.37
C GLU A 136 -9.50 -3.50 12.83
N VAL A 137 -8.92 -2.64 11.99
CA VAL A 137 -8.82 -1.20 12.29
C VAL A 137 -10.20 -0.52 12.37
N ALA A 138 -11.16 -0.95 11.55
CA ALA A 138 -12.52 -0.41 11.57
C ALA A 138 -13.36 -0.85 12.78
N LYS A 139 -12.99 -1.98 13.41
CA LYS A 139 -13.66 -2.54 14.59
C LYS A 139 -12.99 -2.15 15.91
N ALA A 140 -11.77 -1.62 15.88
CA ALA A 140 -11.03 -1.21 17.06
C ALA A 140 -11.80 -0.14 17.86
N ASN A 141 -12.29 -0.53 19.03
CA ASN A 141 -13.04 0.32 19.95
C ASN A 141 -12.07 0.94 20.96
N LEU A 142 -12.19 2.25 21.21
CA LEU A 142 -11.21 3.08 21.94
C LEU A 142 -11.03 2.75 23.45
N GLN A 143 -11.59 1.65 23.98
CA GLN A 143 -11.55 1.32 25.41
C GLN A 143 -10.51 0.26 25.82
N ASP A 144 -10.05 -0.63 24.92
CA ASP A 144 -9.03 -1.65 25.24
C ASP A 144 -7.85 -1.61 24.26
N ILE A 145 -6.91 -0.72 24.55
CA ILE A 145 -5.79 -0.32 23.68
C ILE A 145 -4.65 -1.37 23.62
N THR A 146 -4.72 -2.46 24.39
CA THR A 146 -3.54 -3.34 24.57
C THR A 146 -3.51 -4.57 23.65
N HIS A 147 -4.66 -5.11 23.23
CA HIS A 147 -4.72 -6.35 22.43
C HIS A 147 -4.85 -6.09 20.92
N ASP A 148 -5.66 -5.11 20.51
CA ASP A 148 -5.92 -4.83 19.08
C ASP A 148 -4.72 -4.19 18.36
N TYR A 149 -3.86 -3.47 19.08
CA TYR A 149 -2.69 -2.81 18.48
C TYR A 149 -1.58 -3.79 18.09
N ALA A 150 -1.47 -4.94 18.76
CA ALA A 150 -0.50 -5.97 18.43
C ALA A 150 -0.81 -6.60 17.06
N SER A 151 -2.08 -6.92 16.81
CA SER A 151 -2.55 -7.47 15.54
C SER A 151 -2.32 -6.50 14.37
N VAL A 152 -2.65 -5.22 14.55
CA VAL A 152 -2.41 -4.17 13.54
C VAL A 152 -0.92 -3.98 13.28
N GLY A 153 -0.08 -4.07 14.32
CA GLY A 153 1.38 -3.97 14.21
C GLY A 153 1.99 -5.11 13.38
N ILE A 154 1.62 -6.36 13.68
CA ILE A 154 2.12 -7.55 12.97
C ILE A 154 1.70 -7.51 11.49
N LEU A 155 0.44 -7.18 11.22
CA LEU A 155 -0.09 -7.06 9.85
C LEU A 155 0.61 -5.95 9.05
N SER A 156 1.01 -4.86 9.71
CA SER A 156 1.75 -3.76 9.08
C SER A 156 3.17 -4.14 8.64
N VAL A 157 3.76 -5.15 9.28
CA VAL A 157 5.09 -5.68 8.93
C VAL A 157 4.98 -6.79 7.88
N LEU A 158 3.95 -7.63 7.98
CA LEU A 158 3.74 -8.76 7.08
C LEU A 158 3.45 -8.32 5.64
N GLU A 159 2.66 -7.26 5.47
CA GLU A 159 2.24 -6.71 4.18
C GLU A 159 3.44 -6.37 3.25
N PRO A 160 4.42 -5.53 3.65
CA PRO A 160 5.58 -5.25 2.81
C PRO A 160 6.51 -6.46 2.63
N LEU A 161 6.63 -7.36 3.62
CA LEU A 161 7.47 -8.55 3.51
C LEU A 161 6.94 -9.52 2.44
N LEU A 162 5.63 -9.78 2.43
CA LEU A 162 4.99 -10.59 1.40
C LEU A 162 5.07 -9.93 0.02
N GLY A 163 4.96 -8.60 -0.04
CA GLY A 163 5.17 -7.84 -1.28
C GLY A 163 6.57 -8.02 -1.86
N ILE A 164 7.60 -8.01 -1.01
CA ILE A 164 9.00 -8.27 -1.42
C ILE A 164 9.17 -9.71 -1.92
N VAL A 165 8.64 -10.71 -1.21
CA VAL A 165 8.68 -12.11 -1.67
C VAL A 165 8.04 -12.25 -3.05
N ASN A 166 6.91 -11.59 -3.28
CA ASN A 166 6.23 -11.59 -4.57
C ASN A 166 7.06 -10.94 -5.70
N CYS A 167 7.92 -9.96 -5.39
CA CYS A 167 8.83 -9.37 -6.37
C CYS A 167 9.96 -10.31 -6.79
N ILE A 168 10.38 -11.23 -5.92
CA ILE A 168 11.53 -12.12 -6.18
C ILE A 168 11.10 -13.40 -6.91
N LEU A 169 9.86 -13.87 -6.70
CA LEU A 169 9.32 -15.09 -7.33
C LEU A 169 9.43 -15.15 -8.88
N PRO A 170 9.19 -14.07 -9.65
CA PRO A 170 9.36 -14.08 -11.10
C PRO A 170 10.79 -14.40 -11.56
N TYR A 171 11.79 -14.12 -10.71
CA TYR A 171 13.21 -14.28 -11.03
C TYR A 171 13.72 -15.70 -10.76
N TYR A 172 13.09 -16.46 -9.85
CA TYR A 172 13.45 -17.84 -9.50
C TYR A 172 13.01 -18.90 -10.52
N ARG A 173 12.61 -18.49 -11.72
CA ARG A 173 12.20 -19.44 -12.76
C ARG A 173 13.44 -19.99 -13.48
N PRO A 174 13.73 -21.31 -13.42
CA PRO A 174 14.68 -21.95 -14.32
C PRO A 174 14.17 -21.97 -15.77
#